data_AF-A0ABD2KNF7-F1
#
_entry.id   AF-A0ABD2KNF7-F1
#
_cell.length_a   1.000
_cell.length_b   1.000
_cell.length_c   1.000
_cell.angle_alpha   90.00
_cell.angle_beta   90.00
_cell.angle_gamma   90.00
#
_symmetry.space_group_name_H-M   'P 1'
#
loop_
_entity.id
_entity.type
_entity.pdbx_description
1 polymer ?
#
loop_
_entity_poly.entity_id
_entity_poly.type
_entity_poly.pdbx_seq_one_letter_code
_entity_poly.pdbx_strand_id
1 'polypeptide(L)'
;MDVECHAPTPSTSASNVNEPEILANLAAFESNFVSVISEQLGTDILPSSSSAVALHVSSLIRNVLRLARKFQRSARRKWLSSEDVEAALAYYGHTSLIGYEGVDDVKFRHVEKMGRDFFVREDPELDLNAVINAAPPKLPLEVTVKAHWLAINGVQPAVPENPLPPTPKDALPLANEEDSASTSAGPTSRTLLLNQYAKSMRKTEQVQIKSTTTHSLSLEQQVFFLKIMEAIMGTDQQKRIEALNCLRTDCGLRTLLPRFSVAITEGVRCNIVVHNMAILVYLVQMVQSLSQNPTLSLEPCLHELLPAILSCILSRQISAIQLEKNTHCTLREFAADLLTQLLRRYRLPHIHTRVIRALSRAFSDTSCPLPTLYGSAYALCQLGMDTIQRIVLPNIDFIWQAIDRVKTDKLYSSERSLASHFNIKMVEKLVAFAADSNCDLRLSSRQDFLHHFCGFGDEVFATLQQKHSNNSSSFCNNNNNSSGGGGGVRQ
;
A
#
# COMPACT_ATOMS: atom_id res chain seq x y z
N MET A 1 31.23 14.06 33.86
CA MET A 1 30.07 13.64 33.03
C MET A 1 28.88 14.31 33.65
N ASP A 2 28.69 15.57 33.28
CA ASP A 2 27.55 16.40 33.66
C ASP A 2 26.81 16.72 32.36
N VAL A 3 25.54 16.38 32.29
CA VAL A 3 24.62 16.95 31.30
C VAL A 3 23.29 17.17 31.99
N GLU A 4 23.07 18.42 32.39
CA GLU A 4 21.77 18.99 32.73
C GLU A 4 20.81 18.84 31.55
N CYS A 5 19.56 18.46 31.82
CA CYS A 5 18.46 18.61 30.86
C CYS A 5 17.34 19.41 31.53
N HIS A 6 17.18 20.62 31.00
CA HIS A 6 16.22 21.65 31.37
C HIS A 6 14.76 21.16 31.37
N ALA A 7 14.04 21.49 32.45
CA ALA A 7 12.59 21.49 32.50
C ALA A 7 12.03 22.68 31.68
N PRO A 8 10.95 22.52 30.89
CA PRO A 8 10.32 23.64 30.23
C PRO A 8 9.46 24.43 31.22
N THR A 9 9.74 25.72 31.32
CA THR A 9 8.96 26.72 32.07
C THR A 9 7.54 26.87 31.51
N PRO A 10 6.51 27.02 32.34
CA PRO A 10 5.16 27.36 31.87
C PRO A 10 5.10 28.84 31.48
N SER A 11 4.84 29.11 30.20
CA SER A 11 4.60 30.44 29.68
C SER A 11 3.24 30.97 30.14
N THR A 12 3.29 32.06 30.90
CA THR A 12 2.16 32.92 31.27
C THR A 12 1.57 33.60 30.04
N SER A 13 0.34 33.26 29.65
CA SER A 13 -0.54 34.17 28.91
C SER A 13 -2.00 33.74 28.94
N ALA A 14 -2.81 34.55 29.64
CA ALA A 14 -4.22 34.84 29.39
C ALA A 14 -5.27 33.71 29.55
N SER A 15 -5.85 33.65 30.74
CA SER A 15 -7.31 33.77 30.89
C SER A 15 -7.65 34.18 32.33
N ASN A 16 -7.79 35.49 32.56
CA ASN A 16 -8.52 36.00 33.72
C ASN A 16 -9.98 35.59 33.55
N VAL A 17 -10.34 34.43 34.07
CA VAL A 17 -11.72 34.05 34.34
C VAL A 17 -11.80 33.89 35.86
N ASN A 18 -12.65 34.69 36.49
CA ASN A 18 -12.89 34.77 37.92
C ASN A 18 -12.76 33.41 38.66
N GLU A 19 -11.57 33.12 39.18
CA GLU A 19 -11.34 31.95 40.04
C GLU A 19 -12.12 31.98 41.38
N PRO A 20 -12.47 33.13 42.01
CA PRO A 20 -13.18 33.06 43.30
C PRO A 20 -14.67 32.71 43.16
N GLU A 21 -15.30 32.92 41.99
CA GLU A 21 -16.72 32.58 41.78
C GLU A 21 -16.93 31.09 41.45
N ILE A 22 -15.94 30.42 40.85
CA ILE A 22 -16.00 28.97 40.58
C ILE A 22 -15.78 28.15 41.87
N LEU A 23 -15.09 28.70 42.86
CA LEU A 23 -14.93 28.10 44.18
C LEU A 23 -16.21 28.13 45.03
N ALA A 24 -17.11 29.09 44.77
CA ALA A 24 -18.35 29.26 45.53
C ALA A 24 -19.47 28.27 45.16
N ASN A 25 -19.46 27.73 43.94
CA ASN A 25 -20.40 26.70 43.46
C ASN A 25 -19.74 25.32 43.35
N LEU A 26 -18.81 25.02 44.25
CA LEU A 26 -18.22 23.70 44.34
C LEU A 26 -19.19 22.78 45.07
N ALA A 27 -19.74 21.79 44.35
CA ALA A 27 -20.46 20.68 44.97
C ALA A 27 -19.62 20.12 46.12
N ALA A 28 -20.10 20.35 47.33
CA ALA A 28 -19.49 19.95 48.58
C ALA A 28 -20.53 19.16 49.36
N PHE A 29 -20.07 18.21 50.16
CA PHE A 29 -20.96 17.52 51.08
C PHE A 29 -21.56 18.53 52.05
N GLU A 30 -22.87 18.46 52.26
CA GLU A 30 -23.54 19.29 53.25
C GLU A 30 -23.16 18.85 54.67
N SER A 31 -23.20 19.79 55.63
CA SER A 31 -23.01 19.47 57.06
C SER A 31 -24.01 18.43 57.56
N ASN A 32 -25.20 18.38 56.95
CA ASN A 32 -26.27 17.41 57.23
C ASN A 32 -25.85 15.96 56.95
N PHE A 33 -25.02 15.73 55.93
CA PHE A 33 -24.53 14.38 55.61
C PHE A 33 -23.65 13.84 56.73
N VAL A 34 -22.76 14.68 57.26
CA VAL A 34 -21.85 14.30 58.35
C VAL A 34 -22.61 14.09 59.67
N SER A 35 -23.64 14.90 59.95
CA SER A 35 -24.47 14.70 61.14
C SER A 35 -25.29 13.41 61.09
N VAL A 36 -25.80 13.02 59.91
CA VAL A 36 -26.51 11.75 59.75
C VAL A 36 -25.58 10.55 59.97
N ILE A 37 -24.34 10.62 59.46
CA ILE A 37 -23.34 9.56 59.70
C ILE A 37 -22.94 9.50 61.17
N SER A 38 -22.81 10.66 61.85
CA SER A 38 -22.48 10.67 63.27
C SER A 38 -23.61 10.13 64.15
N GLU A 39 -24.87 10.41 63.80
CA GLU A 39 -26.06 9.81 64.43
C GLU A 39 -26.05 8.27 64.24
N GLN A 40 -25.69 7.77 63.05
CA GLN A 40 -25.57 6.32 62.80
C GLN A 40 -24.46 5.64 63.61
N LEU A 41 -23.35 6.36 63.85
CA LEU A 41 -22.24 5.88 64.66
C LEU A 41 -22.48 6.05 66.18
N GLY A 42 -23.56 6.72 66.58
CA GLY A 42 -23.92 6.97 67.97
C GLY A 42 -23.06 8.05 68.66
N THR A 43 -22.51 9.00 67.90
CA THR A 43 -21.65 10.07 68.41
C THR A 43 -22.25 11.46 68.18
N ASP A 44 -22.33 12.28 69.23
CA ASP A 44 -22.79 13.66 69.14
C ASP A 44 -21.65 14.61 68.74
N ILE A 45 -21.78 15.28 67.59
CA ILE A 45 -20.76 16.18 67.04
C ILE A 45 -21.29 17.62 67.00
N LEU A 46 -20.44 18.60 67.32
CA LEU A 46 -20.78 20.02 67.19
C LEU A 46 -20.97 20.43 65.71
N PRO A 47 -21.90 21.35 65.41
CA PRO A 47 -22.21 21.77 64.03
C PRO A 47 -21.04 22.49 63.32
N SER A 48 -20.14 23.12 64.07
CA SER A 48 -18.92 23.72 63.50
C SER A 48 -17.92 22.67 63.03
N SER A 49 -17.86 21.52 63.72
CA SER A 49 -16.97 20.41 63.36
C SER A 49 -17.50 19.60 62.18
N SER A 50 -18.82 19.45 62.04
CA SER A 50 -19.43 18.74 60.90
C SER A 50 -19.15 19.44 59.57
N SER A 51 -19.19 20.78 59.53
CA SER A 51 -18.85 21.58 58.34
C SER A 51 -17.38 21.40 57.92
N ALA A 52 -16.44 21.43 58.88
CA ALA A 52 -15.02 21.24 58.60
C ALA A 52 -14.71 19.83 58.05
N VAL A 53 -15.34 18.80 58.61
CA VAL A 53 -15.21 17.41 58.13
C VAL A 53 -15.79 17.26 56.72
N ALA A 54 -16.95 17.86 56.44
CA ALA A 54 -17.58 17.81 55.12
C ALA A 54 -16.70 18.43 54.01
N LEU A 55 -16.04 19.56 54.31
CA LEU A 55 -15.07 20.18 53.40
C LEU A 55 -13.84 19.28 53.18
N HIS A 56 -13.32 18.66 54.23
CA HIS A 56 -12.18 17.76 54.12
C HIS A 56 -12.50 16.52 53.26
N VAL A 57 -13.65 15.88 53.50
CA VAL A 57 -14.14 14.73 52.71
C VAL A 57 -14.32 15.10 51.25
N SER A 58 -14.89 16.28 50.97
CA SER A 58 -15.04 16.80 49.61
C SER A 58 -13.69 16.96 48.89
N SER A 59 -12.66 17.43 49.59
CA SER A 59 -11.30 17.56 49.06
C SER A 59 -10.67 16.20 48.74
N LEU A 60 -10.83 15.22 49.63
CA LEU A 60 -10.31 13.86 49.43
C LEU A 60 -10.96 13.18 48.22
N ILE A 61 -12.28 13.23 48.09
CA ILE A 61 -12.99 12.65 46.94
C ILE A 61 -12.56 13.30 45.63
N ARG A 62 -12.34 14.62 45.61
CA ARG A 62 -11.80 15.31 44.44
C ARG A 62 -10.41 14.81 44.08
N ASN A 63 -9.54 14.56 45.06
CA ASN A 63 -8.20 14.02 44.83
C ASN A 63 -8.25 12.61 44.23
N VAL A 64 -9.17 11.75 44.71
CA VAL A 64 -9.43 10.42 44.14
C VAL A 64 -9.95 10.53 42.70
N LEU A 65 -10.97 11.35 42.44
CA LEU A 65 -11.54 11.53 41.10
C LEU A 65 -10.56 12.13 40.10
N ARG A 66 -9.67 13.04 40.53
CA ARG A 66 -8.59 13.57 39.69
C ARG A 66 -7.64 12.46 39.26
N LEU A 67 -7.29 11.55 40.16
CA LEU A 67 -6.43 10.41 39.87
C LEU A 67 -7.14 9.38 38.98
N ALA A 68 -8.40 9.05 39.28
CA ALA A 68 -9.22 8.16 38.46
C ALA A 68 -9.35 8.66 37.00
N ARG A 69 -9.51 9.98 36.80
CA ARG A 69 -9.46 10.59 35.46
C ARG A 69 -8.11 10.44 34.76
N LYS A 70 -7.00 10.38 35.49
CA LYS A 70 -5.69 10.10 34.89
C LYS A 70 -5.65 8.66 34.38
N PHE A 71 -6.14 7.70 35.17
CA PHE A 71 -6.26 6.29 34.75
C PHE A 71 -7.17 6.12 33.53
N GLN A 72 -8.33 6.79 33.52
CA GLN A 72 -9.25 6.82 32.38
C GLN A 72 -8.56 7.30 31.08
N ARG A 73 -7.78 8.38 31.16
CA ARG A 73 -7.05 8.93 30.02
C ARG A 73 -5.93 8.00 29.57
N SER A 74 -5.20 7.36 30.50
CA SER A 74 -4.18 6.37 30.16
C SER A 74 -4.79 5.13 29.50
N ALA A 75 -6.01 4.75 29.87
CA ALA A 75 -6.76 3.66 29.25
C ALA A 75 -7.38 4.04 27.89
N ARG A 76 -7.23 5.30 27.42
CA ARG A 76 -7.81 5.83 26.17
C ARG A 76 -9.34 5.70 26.09
N ARG A 77 -10.03 5.66 27.23
CA ARG A 77 -11.49 5.59 27.32
C ARG A 77 -12.10 6.98 27.54
N LYS A 78 -13.31 7.22 27.03
CA LYS A 78 -14.06 8.47 27.27
C LYS A 78 -14.86 8.43 28.58
N TRP A 79 -15.24 7.24 29.02
CA TRP A 79 -16.05 7.00 30.22
C TRP A 79 -15.16 6.50 31.37
N LEU A 80 -15.46 6.98 32.58
CA LEU A 80 -14.80 6.56 33.82
C LEU A 80 -15.44 5.26 34.31
N SER A 81 -14.62 4.23 34.52
CA SER A 81 -15.07 2.93 35.04
C SER A 81 -14.89 2.84 36.57
N SER A 82 -15.58 1.90 37.22
CA SER A 82 -15.37 1.57 38.64
C SER A 82 -13.93 1.13 38.91
N GLU A 83 -13.33 0.37 37.99
CA GLU A 83 -11.92 -0.04 38.02
C GLU A 83 -10.95 1.15 38.13
N ASP A 84 -11.26 2.28 37.47
CA ASP A 84 -10.40 3.47 37.49
C ASP A 84 -10.42 4.15 38.88
N VAL A 85 -11.58 4.10 39.56
CA VAL A 85 -11.76 4.63 40.91
C VAL A 85 -11.13 3.70 41.94
N GLU A 86 -11.28 2.39 41.77
CA GLU A 86 -10.65 1.38 42.62
C GLU A 86 -9.12 1.47 42.55
N ALA A 87 -8.55 1.59 41.35
CA ALA A 87 -7.11 1.81 41.17
C ALA A 87 -6.64 3.12 41.83
N ALA A 88 -7.49 4.17 41.80
CA ALA A 88 -7.20 5.42 42.50
C ALA A 88 -7.24 5.28 44.02
N LEU A 89 -8.18 4.51 44.57
CA LEU A 89 -8.24 4.22 46.01
C LEU A 89 -7.06 3.36 46.48
N ALA A 90 -6.69 2.34 45.69
CA ALA A 90 -5.53 1.50 45.94
C ALA A 90 -4.22 2.31 45.97
N TYR A 91 -4.08 3.32 45.10
CA TYR A 91 -2.93 4.23 45.10
C TYR A 91 -2.79 5.02 46.42
N TYR A 92 -3.91 5.42 47.04
CA TYR A 92 -3.90 6.08 48.35
C TYR A 92 -3.78 5.10 49.53
N GLY A 93 -3.66 3.80 49.26
CA GLY A 93 -3.51 2.75 50.29
C GLY A 93 -4.84 2.30 50.91
N HIS A 94 -5.98 2.61 50.28
CA HIS A 94 -7.28 2.12 50.73
C HIS A 94 -7.60 0.76 50.12
N THR A 95 -8.37 -0.05 50.84
CA THR A 95 -8.88 -1.33 50.34
C THR A 95 -9.93 -1.13 49.26
N SER A 96 -9.82 -1.91 48.18
CA SER A 96 -10.82 -1.99 47.12
C SER A 96 -12.22 -2.26 47.65
N LEU A 97 -13.22 -1.59 47.06
CA LEU A 97 -14.62 -1.78 47.41
C LEU A 97 -15.19 -2.94 46.59
N ILE A 98 -15.74 -3.96 47.25
CA ILE A 98 -16.35 -5.13 46.59
C ILE A 98 -17.80 -4.80 46.21
N GLY A 99 -18.26 -5.27 45.04
CA GLY A 99 -19.68 -5.26 44.68
C GLY A 99 -20.13 -4.14 43.72
N TYR A 100 -19.20 -3.53 42.98
CA TYR A 100 -19.48 -2.44 42.02
C TYR A 100 -19.22 -2.82 40.55
N GLU A 101 -19.01 -4.10 40.25
CA GLU A 101 -18.86 -4.64 38.87
C GLU A 101 -20.19 -5.15 38.28
N GLY A 102 -21.32 -4.83 38.92
CA GLY A 102 -22.64 -5.30 38.48
C GLY A 102 -23.03 -4.76 37.10
N VAL A 103 -23.69 -5.60 36.31
CA VAL A 103 -24.25 -5.25 34.99
C VAL A 103 -25.51 -4.39 35.12
N ASP A 104 -26.18 -4.48 36.27
CA ASP A 104 -27.45 -3.79 36.52
C ASP A 104 -27.22 -2.39 37.07
N ASP A 105 -27.93 -1.42 36.49
CA ASP A 105 -27.97 -0.05 37.01
C ASP A 105 -28.54 -0.02 38.44
N VAL A 106 -27.80 0.61 39.36
CA VAL A 106 -28.23 0.77 40.75
C VAL A 106 -29.41 1.75 40.81
N LYS A 107 -30.57 1.26 41.23
CA LYS A 107 -31.78 2.09 41.43
C LYS A 107 -31.83 2.60 42.87
N PHE A 108 -32.03 3.90 43.03
CA PHE A 108 -32.27 4.55 44.32
C PHE A 108 -33.75 4.87 44.48
N ARG A 109 -34.36 4.42 45.57
CA ARG A 109 -35.72 4.78 45.97
C ARG A 109 -35.69 5.97 46.91
N HIS A 110 -36.42 7.01 46.56
CA HIS A 110 -36.67 8.14 47.46
C HIS A 110 -37.68 7.74 48.54
N VAL A 111 -37.30 7.93 49.81
CA VAL A 111 -38.14 7.67 50.98
C VAL A 111 -38.12 8.93 51.85
N GLU A 112 -39.25 9.62 51.91
CA GLU A 112 -39.43 10.78 52.78
C GLU A 112 -39.94 10.30 54.15
N LYS A 113 -39.19 10.57 55.23
CA LYS A 113 -39.61 10.23 56.60
C LYS A 113 -39.16 11.30 57.59
N MET A 114 -40.09 11.80 58.40
CA MET A 114 -39.87 12.88 59.38
C MET A 114 -39.23 14.15 58.79
N GLY A 115 -39.66 14.59 57.60
CA GLY A 115 -39.19 15.85 56.99
C GLY A 115 -37.72 15.85 56.55
N ARG A 116 -37.10 14.67 56.44
CA ARG A 116 -35.77 14.47 55.84
C ARG A 116 -35.92 13.52 54.63
N ASP A 117 -35.25 13.87 53.54
CA ASP A 117 -35.21 13.09 52.30
C ASP A 117 -34.12 12.02 52.39
N PHE A 118 -34.50 10.74 52.28
CA PHE A 118 -33.55 9.62 52.24
C PHE A 118 -33.59 8.93 50.88
N PHE A 119 -32.41 8.61 50.34
CA PHE A 119 -32.28 7.78 49.14
C PHE A 119 -31.75 6.41 49.56
N VAL A 120 -32.60 5.39 49.46
CA VAL A 120 -32.27 4.01 49.83
C VAL A 120 -31.99 3.21 48.57
N ARG A 121 -30.90 2.45 48.55
CA ARG A 121 -30.58 1.52 47.47
C ARG A 121 -31.62 0.39 47.46
N GLU A 122 -32.22 0.13 46.31
CA GLU A 122 -33.07 -1.06 46.15
C GLU A 122 -32.20 -2.29 46.00
N ASP A 123 -32.17 -3.14 47.02
CA ASP A 123 -31.49 -4.44 47.00
C ASP A 123 -32.55 -5.56 47.03
N PRO A 124 -33.11 -5.96 45.86
CA PRO A 124 -34.07 -7.05 45.80
C PRO A 124 -33.39 -8.38 46.12
N GLU A 125 -34.05 -9.22 46.92
CA GLU A 125 -33.61 -10.58 47.18
C GLU A 125 -33.69 -11.41 45.89
N LEU A 126 -32.59 -12.04 45.50
CA LEU A 126 -32.51 -12.88 44.30
C LEU A 126 -32.68 -14.36 44.68
N ASP A 127 -33.54 -15.08 43.94
CA ASP A 127 -33.64 -16.53 44.08
C ASP A 127 -32.41 -17.21 43.47
N LEU A 128 -31.67 -17.97 44.30
CA LEU A 128 -30.48 -18.70 43.88
C LEU A 128 -30.77 -19.71 42.77
N ASN A 129 -31.97 -20.31 42.78
CA ASN A 129 -32.36 -21.26 41.73
C ASN A 129 -32.50 -20.56 40.37
N ALA A 130 -32.96 -19.31 40.36
CA ALA A 130 -33.08 -18.53 39.13
C ALA A 130 -31.70 -18.16 38.56
N VAL A 131 -30.73 -17.84 39.43
CA VAL A 131 -29.35 -17.52 39.02
C VAL A 131 -28.61 -18.74 38.48
N ILE A 132 -28.75 -19.91 39.11
CA ILE A 132 -28.10 -21.15 38.67
C ILE A 132 -28.67 -21.62 37.32
N ASN A 133 -29.98 -21.46 37.11
CA ASN A 133 -30.64 -21.85 35.87
C ASN A 133 -30.57 -20.78 34.77
N ALA A 134 -29.92 -19.64 35.03
CA ALA A 134 -29.76 -18.58 34.03
C ALA A 134 -28.85 -19.05 32.88
N ALA A 135 -29.24 -18.72 31.66
CA ALA A 135 -28.43 -19.05 30.49
C ALA A 135 -27.09 -18.29 30.53
N PRO A 136 -25.97 -18.92 30.13
CA PRO A 136 -24.68 -18.25 30.10
C PRO A 136 -24.66 -17.07 29.10
N PRO A 137 -23.91 -16.00 29.39
CA PRO A 137 -23.81 -14.86 28.49
C PRO A 137 -23.13 -15.25 27.17
N LYS A 138 -23.53 -14.59 26.08
CA LYS A 138 -22.90 -14.81 24.77
C LYS A 138 -21.49 -14.22 24.77
N LEU A 139 -20.51 -15.03 24.39
CA LEU A 139 -19.13 -14.58 24.26
C LEU A 139 -18.96 -13.70 23.01
N PRO A 140 -18.25 -12.57 23.10
CA PRO A 140 -17.89 -11.78 21.94
C PRO A 140 -16.90 -12.51 21.04
N LEU A 141 -16.84 -12.12 19.77
CA LEU A 141 -15.82 -12.59 18.83
C LEU A 141 -14.43 -12.08 19.22
N GLU A 142 -13.40 -12.82 18.83
CA GLU A 142 -12.01 -12.41 19.03
C GLU A 142 -11.69 -11.11 18.28
N VAL A 143 -10.81 -10.29 18.87
CA VAL A 143 -10.43 -8.99 18.33
C VAL A 143 -9.61 -9.18 17.05
N THR A 144 -10.14 -8.70 15.92
CA THR A 144 -9.44 -8.71 14.62
C THR A 144 -9.27 -7.28 14.09
N VAL A 145 -8.14 -7.02 13.44
CA VAL A 145 -7.85 -5.72 12.82
C VAL A 145 -8.17 -5.80 11.32
N LYS A 146 -9.03 -4.91 10.84
CA LYS A 146 -9.32 -4.73 9.40
C LYS A 146 -8.80 -3.38 8.94
N ALA A 147 -7.92 -3.38 7.94
CA ALA A 147 -7.37 -2.17 7.36
C ALA A 147 -8.15 -1.74 6.11
N HIS A 148 -8.39 -0.44 5.97
CA HIS A 148 -8.99 0.17 4.78
C HIS A 148 -8.34 1.54 4.53
N TRP A 149 -8.50 2.08 3.32
CA TRP A 149 -7.97 3.40 2.97
C TRP A 149 -8.84 4.52 3.55
N LEU A 150 -8.31 5.25 4.53
CA LEU A 150 -8.97 6.45 5.06
C LEU A 150 -8.87 7.65 4.10
N ALA A 151 -7.72 7.83 3.45
CA ALA A 151 -7.49 8.93 2.52
C ALA A 151 -6.42 8.60 1.47
N ILE A 152 -6.64 9.06 0.24
CA ILE A 152 -5.68 9.01 -0.87
C ILE A 152 -5.44 10.45 -1.30
N ASN A 153 -4.21 10.95 -1.17
CA ASN A 153 -3.82 12.33 -1.49
C ASN A 153 -4.71 13.40 -0.81
N GLY A 154 -5.11 13.15 0.44
CA GLY A 154 -5.96 14.07 1.20
C GLY A 154 -7.46 14.01 0.86
N VAL A 155 -7.86 13.17 -0.09
CA VAL A 155 -9.27 12.92 -0.41
C VAL A 155 -9.68 11.58 0.20
N GLN A 156 -10.78 11.59 0.96
CA GLN A 156 -11.36 10.37 1.52
C GLN A 156 -12.09 9.58 0.43
N PRO A 157 -11.68 8.33 0.15
CA PRO A 157 -12.38 7.51 -0.83
C PRO A 157 -13.75 7.07 -0.27
N ALA A 158 -14.73 6.93 -1.15
CA ALA A 158 -16.09 6.50 -0.79
C ALA A 158 -16.16 4.97 -0.60
N VAL A 159 -15.39 4.47 0.36
CA VAL A 159 -15.39 3.07 0.80
C VAL A 159 -16.44 2.94 1.93
N PRO A 160 -17.22 1.85 2.03
CA PRO A 160 -18.29 1.72 3.05
C PRO A 160 -17.83 1.92 4.51
N GLU A 161 -16.57 1.66 4.83
CA GLU A 161 -16.00 1.90 6.16
C GLU A 161 -15.75 3.39 6.46
N ASN A 162 -15.64 4.24 5.43
CA ASN A 162 -15.41 5.67 5.60
C ASN A 162 -16.72 6.42 5.84
N PRO A 163 -16.75 7.43 6.72
CA PRO A 163 -17.90 8.33 6.84
C PRO A 163 -18.23 8.97 5.48
N LEU A 164 -19.52 9.01 5.17
CA LEU A 164 -20.00 9.78 4.03
C LEU A 164 -19.67 11.26 4.27
N PRO A 165 -19.26 12.01 3.23
CA PRO A 165 -19.06 13.44 3.36
C PRO A 165 -20.33 14.06 3.93
N PRO A 166 -20.23 14.98 4.91
CA PRO A 166 -21.39 15.60 5.50
C PRO A 166 -22.21 16.22 4.38
N THR A 167 -23.41 15.69 4.15
CA THR A 167 -24.36 16.36 3.28
C THR A 167 -24.56 17.74 3.89
N PRO A 168 -24.39 18.84 3.10
CA PRO A 168 -24.74 20.15 3.61
C PRO A 168 -26.19 20.08 4.06
N LYS A 169 -26.44 20.42 5.33
CA LYS A 169 -27.79 20.40 5.93
C LYS A 169 -28.77 21.35 5.22
N ASP A 170 -28.28 22.14 4.26
CA ASP A 170 -29.05 23.06 3.41
C ASP A 170 -29.44 22.47 2.05
N ALA A 171 -29.01 21.26 1.71
CA ALA A 171 -29.58 20.49 0.61
C ALA A 171 -30.61 19.52 1.17
N LEU A 172 -31.74 20.06 1.65
CA LEU A 172 -32.98 19.32 1.68
C LEU A 172 -33.17 18.71 0.28
N PRO A 173 -33.29 17.38 0.13
CA PRO A 173 -34.10 16.89 -0.96
C PRO A 173 -35.48 17.49 -0.70
N LEU A 174 -35.99 18.28 -1.64
CA LEU A 174 -37.42 18.31 -1.85
C LEU A 174 -37.82 16.84 -1.97
N ALA A 175 -38.33 16.30 -0.87
CA ALA A 175 -39.06 15.06 -0.87
C ALA A 175 -40.22 15.33 -1.83
N ASN A 176 -40.08 14.84 -3.07
CA ASN A 176 -41.24 14.58 -3.89
C ASN A 176 -42.03 13.51 -3.13
N GLU A 177 -42.95 13.96 -2.28
CA GLU A 177 -43.94 13.14 -1.58
C GLU A 177 -45.05 12.64 -2.53
N GLU A 178 -44.73 12.42 -3.80
CA GLU A 178 -45.64 11.83 -4.77
C GLU A 178 -44.92 10.68 -5.47
N ASP A 179 -44.82 9.55 -4.77
CA ASP A 179 -44.94 8.21 -5.36
C ASP A 179 -45.02 7.16 -4.24
N SER A 180 -46.06 7.30 -3.41
CA SER A 180 -46.57 6.22 -2.55
C SER A 180 -47.93 5.76 -3.06
N ALA A 181 -47.99 5.29 -4.31
CA ALA A 181 -49.11 4.46 -4.81
C ALA A 181 -48.80 3.84 -6.17
N SER A 182 -48.14 2.67 -6.20
CA SER A 182 -48.52 1.57 -7.12
C SER A 182 -47.63 0.35 -6.91
N THR A 183 -48.15 -0.56 -6.10
CA THR A 183 -47.78 -1.97 -6.08
C THR A 183 -48.15 -2.61 -7.43
N SER A 184 -47.23 -2.71 -8.38
CA SER A 184 -47.12 -3.83 -9.35
C SER A 184 -46.10 -3.54 -10.47
N ALA A 185 -44.84 -3.89 -10.27
CA ALA A 185 -43.89 -4.05 -11.38
C ALA A 185 -43.01 -5.28 -11.11
N GLY A 186 -43.00 -6.20 -12.09
CA GLY A 186 -42.50 -7.57 -11.97
C GLY A 186 -41.00 -7.73 -11.69
N PRO A 187 -40.55 -9.00 -11.51
CA PRO A 187 -39.21 -9.35 -11.01
C PRO A 187 -38.05 -8.97 -11.94
N THR A 188 -38.34 -8.56 -13.18
CA THR A 188 -37.34 -8.26 -14.21
C THR A 188 -36.63 -6.91 -13.99
N SER A 189 -37.27 -5.94 -13.35
CA SER A 189 -36.71 -4.59 -13.14
C SER A 189 -35.73 -4.52 -11.96
N ARG A 190 -35.93 -5.34 -10.93
CA ARG A 190 -34.98 -5.48 -9.81
C ARG A 190 -33.66 -6.11 -10.24
N THR A 191 -33.72 -7.07 -11.18
CA THR A 191 -32.53 -7.74 -11.72
C THR A 191 -31.69 -6.81 -12.60
N LEU A 192 -32.31 -5.86 -13.33
CA LEU A 192 -31.58 -4.86 -14.13
C LEU A 192 -30.86 -3.82 -13.27
N LEU A 193 -31.50 -3.31 -12.22
CA LEU A 193 -30.86 -2.41 -11.26
C LEU A 193 -29.73 -3.11 -10.50
N LEU A 194 -29.96 -4.33 -10.00
CA LEU A 194 -28.91 -5.08 -9.31
C LEU A 194 -27.74 -5.44 -10.24
N ASN A 195 -27.98 -5.71 -11.53
CA ASN A 195 -26.89 -5.94 -12.50
C ASN A 195 -26.12 -4.65 -12.84
N GLN A 196 -26.77 -3.49 -12.86
CA GLN A 196 -26.09 -2.20 -12.99
C GLN A 196 -25.22 -1.91 -11.75
N TYR A 197 -25.73 -2.16 -10.54
CA TYR A 197 -24.97 -2.04 -9.30
C TYR A 197 -23.84 -3.09 -9.19
N ALA A 198 -24.04 -4.32 -9.66
CA ALA A 198 -23.03 -5.37 -9.67
C ALA A 198 -21.95 -5.15 -10.75
N LYS A 199 -22.31 -4.60 -11.92
CA LYS A 199 -21.33 -4.13 -12.93
C LYS A 199 -20.55 -2.90 -12.44
N SER A 200 -21.15 -2.06 -11.60
CA SER A 200 -20.46 -0.96 -10.92
C SER A 200 -19.47 -1.46 -9.88
N MET A 201 -19.84 -2.47 -9.06
CA MET A 201 -18.94 -3.10 -8.07
C MET A 201 -17.77 -3.88 -8.70
N ARG A 202 -17.93 -4.45 -9.91
CA ARG A 202 -16.85 -5.16 -10.63
C ARG A 202 -15.93 -4.23 -11.43
N LYS A 203 -16.32 -2.97 -11.64
CA LYS A 203 -15.35 -1.92 -11.97
C LYS A 203 -14.69 -1.55 -10.66
N THR A 204 -13.49 -2.09 -10.44
CA THR A 204 -12.52 -1.60 -9.44
C THR A 204 -12.82 -0.16 -9.09
N GLU A 205 -13.25 0.06 -7.84
CA GLU A 205 -13.38 1.35 -7.15
C GLU A 205 -12.83 2.47 -8.02
N GLN A 206 -13.67 2.98 -8.92
CA GLN A 206 -13.29 4.16 -9.66
C GLN A 206 -13.33 5.26 -8.62
N VAL A 207 -12.19 5.46 -7.96
CA VAL A 207 -11.81 6.77 -7.46
C VAL A 207 -12.11 7.67 -8.62
N GLN A 208 -13.20 8.42 -8.49
CA GLN A 208 -13.48 9.56 -9.33
C GLN A 208 -12.38 10.56 -8.97
N ILE A 209 -11.16 10.27 -9.41
CA ILE A 209 -10.11 11.26 -9.54
C ILE A 209 -10.75 12.21 -10.53
N LYS A 210 -11.33 13.29 -10.00
CA LYS A 210 -11.80 14.41 -10.81
C LYS A 210 -10.73 14.64 -11.85
N SER A 211 -11.07 14.26 -13.07
CA SER A 211 -10.26 14.37 -14.27
C SER A 211 -9.58 15.73 -14.22
N THR A 212 -8.25 15.73 -14.08
CA THR A 212 -7.44 16.94 -14.12
C THR A 212 -7.97 18.04 -13.21
N THR A 213 -8.12 17.76 -11.91
CA THR A 213 -8.12 18.87 -10.95
C THR A 213 -6.76 19.52 -11.11
N THR A 214 -6.74 20.74 -11.64
CA THR A 214 -5.56 21.58 -11.70
C THR A 214 -5.04 21.73 -10.27
N HIS A 215 -4.18 20.81 -9.83
CA HIS A 215 -3.33 21.05 -8.68
C HIS A 215 -2.77 22.44 -8.93
N SER A 216 -3.06 23.36 -7.99
CA SER A 216 -2.61 24.75 -7.99
C SER A 216 -1.10 24.71 -7.91
N LEU A 217 -0.50 24.43 -9.06
CA LEU A 217 0.92 24.18 -9.22
C LEU A 217 1.57 25.54 -9.13
N SER A 218 2.54 25.69 -8.23
CA SER A 218 3.23 26.97 -8.11
C SER A 218 3.89 27.31 -9.45
N LEU A 219 4.08 28.61 -9.69
CA LEU A 219 4.80 29.07 -10.89
C LEU A 219 6.17 28.40 -10.98
N GLU A 220 6.87 28.26 -9.85
CA GLU A 220 8.16 27.57 -9.76
C GLU A 220 8.09 26.11 -10.18
N GLN A 221 7.06 25.37 -9.76
CA GLN A 221 6.88 23.98 -10.13
C GLN A 221 6.52 23.81 -11.61
N GLN A 222 5.77 24.76 -12.19
CA GLN A 222 5.48 24.80 -13.62
C GLN A 222 6.75 25.05 -14.44
N VAL A 223 7.53 26.05 -14.04
CA VAL A 223 8.82 26.39 -14.66
C VAL A 223 9.79 25.21 -14.55
N PHE A 224 9.85 24.57 -13.39
CA PHE A 224 10.66 23.37 -13.17
C PHE A 224 10.25 22.22 -14.09
N PHE A 225 8.94 21.92 -14.18
CA PHE A 225 8.42 20.90 -15.09
C PHE A 225 8.82 21.18 -16.54
N LEU A 226 8.64 22.42 -17.01
CA LEU A 226 8.98 22.82 -18.38
C LEU A 226 10.48 22.70 -18.64
N LYS A 227 11.33 23.19 -17.72
CA LYS A 227 12.79 23.11 -17.84
C LYS A 227 13.28 21.66 -17.91
N ILE A 228 12.71 20.76 -17.11
CA ILE A 228 13.04 19.34 -17.17
C ILE A 228 12.63 18.72 -18.50
N MET A 229 11.40 18.96 -18.95
CA MET A 229 10.93 18.42 -20.23
C MET A 229 11.76 18.95 -21.41
N GLU A 230 12.12 20.22 -21.40
CA GLU A 230 13.01 20.84 -22.38
C GLU A 230 14.41 20.23 -22.33
N ALA A 231 15.00 20.03 -21.15
CA ALA A 231 16.31 19.41 -21.01
C ALA A 231 16.33 17.95 -21.49
N ILE A 232 15.23 17.20 -21.29
CA ILE A 232 15.12 15.80 -21.74
C ILE A 232 14.96 15.73 -23.26
N MET A 233 14.12 16.59 -23.84
CA MET A 233 13.85 16.64 -25.28
C MET A 233 14.90 17.43 -26.07
N GLY A 234 15.76 18.19 -25.39
CA GLY A 234 16.82 18.98 -25.99
C GLY A 234 17.99 18.14 -26.52
N THR A 235 18.88 18.79 -27.27
CA THR A 235 20.07 18.17 -27.88
C THR A 235 21.21 17.95 -26.87
N ASP A 236 21.28 18.78 -25.83
CA ASP A 236 22.40 18.82 -24.89
C ASP A 236 22.42 17.60 -23.94
N GLN A 237 23.40 16.72 -24.10
CA GLN A 237 23.52 15.50 -23.30
C GLN A 237 23.80 15.78 -21.81
N GLN A 238 24.59 16.80 -21.48
CA GLN A 238 24.94 17.13 -20.08
C GLN A 238 23.71 17.58 -19.29
N LYS A 239 22.93 18.53 -19.85
CA LYS A 239 21.68 19.00 -19.22
C LYS A 239 20.67 17.88 -19.05
N ARG A 240 20.64 16.92 -19.98
CA ARG A 240 19.78 15.74 -19.87
C ARG A 240 20.17 14.85 -18.69
N ILE A 241 21.47 14.56 -18.52
CA ILE A 241 21.95 13.73 -17.40
C ILE A 241 21.66 14.40 -16.06
N GLU A 242 21.88 15.72 -15.99
CA GLU A 242 21.53 16.53 -14.82
C GLU A 242 20.03 16.43 -14.49
N ALA A 243 19.16 16.66 -15.48
CA ALA A 243 17.72 16.56 -15.30
C ALA A 243 17.27 15.15 -14.84
N LEU A 244 17.84 14.10 -15.41
CA LEU A 244 17.55 12.71 -14.98
C LEU A 244 18.02 12.43 -13.55
N ASN A 245 19.18 12.97 -13.15
CA ASN A 245 19.67 12.85 -11.79
C ASN A 245 18.78 13.62 -10.79
N CYS A 246 18.34 14.83 -11.13
CA CYS A 246 17.35 15.58 -10.33
C CYS A 246 16.08 14.75 -10.11
N LEU A 247 15.52 14.14 -11.17
CA LEU A 247 14.33 13.30 -11.04
C LEU A 247 14.53 12.09 -10.10
N ARG A 248 15.76 11.58 -10.00
CA ARG A 248 16.11 10.46 -9.12
C ARG A 248 16.19 10.89 -7.65
N THR A 249 16.69 12.09 -7.36
CA THR A 249 16.99 12.56 -5.99
C THR A 249 15.90 13.43 -5.38
N ASP A 250 15.10 14.14 -6.18
CA ASP A 250 14.21 15.18 -5.67
C ASP A 250 13.00 14.63 -4.89
N CYS A 251 12.77 15.21 -3.71
CA CYS A 251 11.69 14.82 -2.79
C CYS A 251 10.33 15.48 -3.13
N GLY A 252 10.33 16.59 -3.87
CA GLY A 252 9.14 17.43 -4.12
C GLY A 252 8.28 17.02 -5.32
N LEU A 253 8.60 15.90 -5.99
CA LEU A 253 8.01 15.55 -7.29
C LEU A 253 6.62 14.91 -7.22
N ARG A 254 6.12 14.57 -6.02
CA ARG A 254 4.84 13.86 -5.85
C ARG A 254 3.67 14.58 -6.52
N THR A 255 3.59 15.91 -6.41
CA THR A 255 2.52 16.72 -7.02
C THR A 255 2.66 16.84 -8.54
N LEU A 256 3.88 16.74 -9.07
CA LEU A 256 4.18 16.80 -10.50
C LEU A 256 4.03 15.46 -11.21
N LEU A 257 4.06 14.35 -10.46
CA LEU A 257 4.06 13.00 -11.01
C LEU A 257 2.91 12.71 -11.98
N PRO A 258 1.64 13.10 -11.72
CA PRO A 258 0.56 12.87 -12.69
C PRO A 258 0.80 13.61 -14.02
N ARG A 259 1.39 14.81 -13.98
CA ARG A 259 1.70 15.58 -15.20
C ARG A 259 2.84 14.95 -15.98
N PHE A 260 3.88 14.46 -15.28
CA PHE A 260 4.93 13.69 -15.91
C PHE A 260 4.40 12.39 -16.52
N SER A 261 3.49 11.68 -15.84
CA SER A 261 2.86 10.45 -16.36
C SER A 261 2.14 10.68 -17.70
N VAL A 262 1.29 11.71 -17.75
CA VAL A 262 0.55 12.08 -18.96
C VAL A 262 1.52 12.54 -20.06
N ALA A 263 2.51 13.39 -19.72
CA ALA A 263 3.48 13.89 -20.69
C ALA A 263 4.36 12.79 -21.27
N ILE A 264 4.77 11.80 -20.46
CA ILE A 264 5.51 10.62 -20.91
C ILE A 264 4.63 9.76 -21.80
N THR A 265 3.38 9.51 -21.42
CA THR A 265 2.46 8.65 -22.17
C THR A 265 2.12 9.23 -23.54
N GLU A 266 1.75 10.51 -23.59
CA GLU A 266 1.52 11.22 -24.85
C GLU A 266 2.81 11.40 -25.65
N GLY A 267 3.94 11.67 -24.98
CA GLY A 267 5.26 11.75 -25.61
C GLY A 267 5.63 10.44 -26.30
N VAL A 268 5.44 9.29 -25.65
CA VAL A 268 5.68 7.97 -26.24
C VAL A 268 4.74 7.74 -27.42
N ARG A 269 3.44 8.04 -27.27
CA ARG A 269 2.44 7.85 -28.34
C ARG A 269 2.78 8.64 -29.60
N CYS A 270 3.12 9.93 -29.46
CA CYS A 270 3.48 10.79 -30.58
C CYS A 270 4.80 10.37 -31.23
N ASN A 271 5.83 10.04 -30.44
CA ASN A 271 7.14 9.67 -30.98
C ASN A 271 7.16 8.28 -31.64
N ILE A 272 6.25 7.38 -31.28
CA ILE A 272 6.04 6.13 -32.04
C ILE A 272 5.55 6.44 -33.46
N VAL A 273 4.65 7.42 -33.63
CA VAL A 273 4.11 7.82 -34.94
C VAL A 273 5.15 8.59 -35.76
N VAL A 274 5.92 9.48 -35.13
CA VAL A 274 7.00 10.26 -35.76
C VAL A 274 8.25 9.40 -36.00
N HIS A 275 8.31 8.19 -35.42
CA HIS A 275 9.42 7.26 -35.53
C HIS A 275 10.77 7.84 -35.02
N ASN A 276 10.72 8.68 -33.99
CA ASN A 276 11.90 9.25 -33.34
C ASN A 276 12.35 8.41 -32.15
N MET A 277 13.31 7.53 -32.40
CA MET A 277 13.86 6.63 -31.39
C MET A 277 14.60 7.35 -30.26
N ALA A 278 15.35 8.42 -30.55
CA ALA A 278 16.19 9.07 -29.53
C ALA A 278 15.32 9.58 -28.36
N ILE A 279 14.19 10.22 -28.68
CA ILE A 279 13.26 10.71 -27.67
C ILE A 279 12.61 9.55 -26.90
N LEU A 280 12.29 8.44 -27.55
CA LEU A 280 11.76 7.24 -26.87
C LEU A 280 12.75 6.68 -25.85
N VAL A 281 14.05 6.61 -26.18
CA VAL A 281 15.09 6.19 -25.23
C VAL A 281 15.09 7.12 -24.02
N TYR A 282 15.05 8.44 -24.23
CA TYR A 282 15.08 9.42 -23.14
C TYR A 282 13.81 9.36 -22.27
N LEU A 283 12.64 9.13 -22.86
CA LEU A 283 11.39 8.95 -22.11
C LEU A 283 11.41 7.68 -21.26
N VAL A 284 11.93 6.57 -21.78
CA VAL A 284 12.07 5.33 -21.00
C VAL A 284 13.11 5.51 -19.88
N GLN A 285 14.21 6.23 -20.13
CA GLN A 285 15.19 6.59 -19.09
C GLN A 285 14.62 7.53 -18.02
N MET A 286 13.71 8.42 -18.41
CA MET A 286 12.97 9.27 -17.48
C MET A 286 12.11 8.42 -16.54
N VAL A 287 11.36 7.45 -17.08
CA VAL A 287 10.58 6.51 -16.25
C VAL A 287 11.50 5.69 -15.35
N GLN A 288 12.66 5.26 -15.85
CA GLN A 288 13.65 4.56 -15.02
C GLN A 288 14.11 5.43 -13.84
N SER A 289 14.46 6.68 -14.08
CA SER A 289 14.94 7.61 -13.05
C SER A 289 13.85 7.90 -12.00
N LEU A 290 12.60 8.09 -12.43
CA LEU A 290 11.44 8.20 -11.54
C LEU A 290 11.21 6.92 -10.73
N SER A 291 11.45 5.75 -11.34
CA SER A 291 11.32 4.44 -10.69
C SER A 291 12.46 4.08 -9.75
N GLN A 292 13.55 4.85 -9.74
CA GLN A 292 14.66 4.67 -8.79
C GLN A 292 14.50 5.57 -7.57
N ASN A 293 13.64 6.59 -7.64
CA ASN A 293 13.41 7.50 -6.52
C ASN A 293 12.66 6.75 -5.37
N PRO A 294 13.22 6.72 -4.15
CA PRO A 294 12.58 6.07 -3.00
C PRO A 294 11.42 6.88 -2.43
N THR A 295 11.41 8.20 -2.62
CA THR A 295 10.40 9.11 -2.07
C THR A 295 9.09 9.11 -2.87
N LEU A 296 9.11 8.52 -4.08
CA LEU A 296 7.98 8.47 -4.99
C LEU A 296 7.33 7.09 -5.01
N SER A 297 6.02 7.08 -4.77
CA SER A 297 5.14 5.95 -5.02
C SER A 297 4.53 6.09 -6.42
N LEU A 298 5.01 5.32 -7.41
CA LEU A 298 4.45 5.33 -8.78
C LEU A 298 3.15 4.54 -8.92
N GLU A 299 2.74 3.82 -7.87
CA GLU A 299 1.54 3.00 -7.81
C GLU A 299 0.29 3.62 -8.48
N PRO A 300 -0.11 4.88 -8.19
CA PRO A 300 -1.27 5.49 -8.83
C PRO A 300 -1.11 5.69 -10.34
N CYS A 301 0.11 5.89 -10.85
CA CYS A 301 0.37 6.17 -12.27
C CYS A 301 0.72 4.91 -13.08
N LEU A 302 0.89 3.74 -12.44
CA LEU A 302 1.28 2.51 -13.14
C LEU A 302 0.31 2.13 -14.26
N HIS A 303 -0.99 2.33 -14.05
CA HIS A 303 -2.01 1.96 -15.04
C HIS A 303 -1.90 2.74 -16.36
N GLU A 304 -1.29 3.93 -16.33
CA GLU A 304 -1.06 4.79 -17.48
C GLU A 304 0.33 4.58 -18.09
N LEU A 305 1.36 4.47 -17.25
CA LEU A 305 2.75 4.24 -17.68
C LEU A 305 2.99 2.86 -18.29
N LEU A 306 2.33 1.80 -17.76
CA LEU A 306 2.55 0.44 -18.25
C LEU A 306 2.11 0.24 -19.71
N PRO A 307 0.93 0.72 -20.16
CA PRO A 307 0.59 0.75 -21.58
C PRO A 307 1.60 1.47 -22.47
N ALA A 308 2.19 2.58 -22.01
CA ALA A 308 3.20 3.32 -22.76
C ALA A 308 4.47 2.47 -22.97
N ILE A 309 4.97 1.85 -21.89
CA ILE A 309 6.13 0.95 -21.95
C ILE A 309 5.83 -0.28 -22.82
N LEU A 310 4.64 -0.88 -22.67
CA LEU A 310 4.21 -2.01 -23.51
C LEU A 310 4.12 -1.61 -24.99
N SER A 311 3.72 -0.38 -25.30
CA SER A 311 3.70 0.12 -26.68
C SER A 311 5.11 0.27 -27.25
N CYS A 312 6.09 0.69 -26.44
CA CYS A 312 7.51 0.69 -26.85
C CYS A 312 8.03 -0.73 -27.15
N ILE A 313 7.60 -1.73 -26.38
CA ILE A 313 8.02 -3.13 -26.57
C ILE A 313 7.34 -3.74 -27.82
N LEU A 314 6.03 -3.56 -27.96
CA LEU A 314 5.19 -4.29 -28.91
C LEU A 314 4.99 -3.57 -30.25
N SER A 315 5.42 -2.31 -30.39
CA SER A 315 5.23 -1.54 -31.62
C SER A 315 5.88 -2.19 -32.85
N ARG A 316 5.17 -2.12 -33.97
CA ARG A 316 5.55 -2.72 -35.26
C ARG A 316 6.77 -2.05 -35.90
N GLN A 317 6.85 -0.71 -35.84
CA GLN A 317 7.92 0.10 -36.44
C GLN A 317 8.28 1.24 -35.49
N ILE A 318 9.51 1.25 -34.99
CA ILE A 318 10.01 2.25 -34.01
C ILE A 318 10.90 3.31 -34.70
N SER A 319 11.51 2.99 -35.84
CA SER A 319 12.17 4.00 -36.69
C SER A 319 11.80 3.88 -38.15
N ALA A 320 11.79 5.04 -38.80
CA ALA A 320 11.65 5.21 -40.23
C ALA A 320 12.98 4.96 -40.98
N ILE A 321 14.12 4.96 -40.26
CA ILE A 321 15.46 4.75 -40.82
C ILE A 321 15.98 3.38 -40.37
N GLN A 322 16.01 2.44 -41.32
CA GLN A 322 16.52 1.08 -41.18
C GLN A 322 18.06 1.00 -41.22
N LEU A 323 18.80 2.03 -40.80
CA LEU A 323 20.27 2.08 -40.93
C LEU A 323 21.06 1.69 -39.67
N GLU A 324 20.54 1.87 -38.45
CA GLU A 324 21.24 1.43 -37.23
C GLU A 324 20.68 0.10 -36.74
N LYS A 325 21.26 -0.97 -37.29
CA LYS A 325 20.76 -2.35 -37.33
C LYS A 325 20.46 -3.03 -35.99
N ASN A 326 20.76 -2.43 -34.83
CA ASN A 326 20.57 -3.05 -33.49
C ASN A 326 19.93 -2.13 -32.45
N THR A 327 19.82 -0.82 -32.70
CA THR A 327 19.35 0.14 -31.69
C THR A 327 17.87 -0.11 -31.31
N HIS A 328 17.07 -0.68 -32.23
CA HIS A 328 15.69 -1.11 -31.96
C HIS A 328 15.59 -2.26 -30.96
N CYS A 329 16.55 -3.17 -30.98
CA CYS A 329 16.59 -4.28 -30.04
C CYS A 329 16.95 -3.76 -28.65
N THR A 330 17.96 -2.90 -28.56
CA THR A 330 18.43 -2.37 -27.28
C THR A 330 17.36 -1.54 -26.56
N LEU A 331 16.58 -0.71 -27.28
CA LEU A 331 15.45 0.00 -26.67
C LEU A 331 14.37 -0.95 -26.14
N ARG A 332 14.05 -2.03 -26.87
CA ARG A 332 13.07 -3.02 -26.41
C ARG A 332 13.57 -3.82 -25.22
N GLU A 333 14.84 -4.22 -25.23
CA GLU A 333 15.50 -4.87 -24.10
C GLU A 333 15.44 -3.98 -22.86
N PHE A 334 15.79 -2.71 -23.00
CA PHE A 334 15.74 -1.72 -21.93
C PHE A 334 14.32 -1.49 -21.41
N ALA A 335 13.32 -1.38 -22.29
CA ALA A 335 11.92 -1.24 -21.91
C ALA A 335 11.38 -2.49 -21.19
N ALA A 336 11.78 -3.68 -21.62
CA ALA A 336 11.40 -4.95 -20.98
C ALA A 336 12.07 -5.14 -19.61
N ASP A 337 13.33 -4.73 -19.47
CA ASP A 337 14.03 -4.72 -18.19
C ASP A 337 13.38 -3.73 -17.22
N LEU A 338 13.03 -2.52 -17.69
CA LEU A 338 12.29 -1.55 -16.90
C LEU A 338 10.90 -2.07 -16.48
N LEU A 339 10.16 -2.68 -17.41
CA LEU A 339 8.87 -3.29 -17.14
C LEU A 339 8.98 -4.34 -16.03
N THR A 340 10.01 -5.18 -16.10
CA THR A 340 10.29 -6.21 -15.09
C THR A 340 10.65 -5.59 -13.74
N GLN A 341 11.51 -4.56 -13.73
CA GLN A 341 11.87 -3.84 -12.50
C GLN A 341 10.65 -3.22 -11.82
N LEU A 342 9.76 -2.58 -12.59
CA LEU A 342 8.51 -2.02 -12.09
C LEU A 342 7.61 -3.11 -11.50
N LEU A 343 7.43 -4.22 -12.22
CA LEU A 343 6.60 -5.34 -11.75
C LEU A 343 7.15 -5.98 -10.47
N ARG A 344 8.48 -6.14 -10.36
CA ARG A 344 9.13 -6.65 -9.14
C ARG A 344 9.02 -5.68 -7.95
N ARG A 345 9.06 -4.37 -8.20
CA ARG A 345 8.97 -3.33 -7.15
C ARG A 345 7.57 -3.25 -6.53
N TYR A 346 6.51 -3.25 -7.34
CA TYR A 346 5.15 -2.99 -6.84
C TYR A 346 4.35 -4.25 -6.45
N ARG A 347 4.76 -5.46 -6.87
CA ARG A 347 4.15 -6.76 -6.46
C ARG A 347 2.60 -6.81 -6.43
N LEU A 348 1.94 -6.11 -7.35
CA LEU A 348 0.47 -6.09 -7.44
C LEU A 348 -0.04 -7.23 -8.35
N PRO A 349 -0.74 -8.26 -7.83
CA PRO A 349 -1.09 -9.46 -8.60
C PRO A 349 -2.00 -9.19 -9.81
N HIS A 350 -2.91 -8.20 -9.68
CA HIS A 350 -3.80 -7.80 -10.78
C HIS A 350 -3.06 -7.16 -11.96
N ILE A 351 -1.97 -6.42 -11.68
CA ILE A 351 -1.16 -5.78 -12.73
C ILE A 351 -0.31 -6.83 -13.43
N HIS A 352 0.34 -7.72 -12.67
CA HIS A 352 1.13 -8.84 -13.20
C HIS A 352 0.32 -9.69 -14.18
N THR A 353 -0.85 -10.14 -13.77
CA THR A 353 -1.74 -10.95 -14.63
C THR A 353 -2.20 -10.21 -15.88
N ARG A 354 -2.45 -8.89 -15.80
CA ARG A 354 -2.82 -8.07 -16.96
C ARG A 354 -1.67 -7.93 -17.96
N VAL A 355 -0.45 -7.67 -17.48
CA VAL A 355 0.74 -7.53 -18.33
C VAL A 355 1.10 -8.85 -19.01
N ILE A 356 1.13 -9.95 -18.25
CA ILE A 356 1.39 -11.30 -18.80
C ILE A 356 0.37 -11.64 -19.87
N ARG A 357 -0.92 -11.36 -19.64
CA ARG A 357 -1.98 -11.61 -20.62
C ARG A 357 -1.81 -10.75 -21.88
N ALA A 358 -1.36 -9.49 -21.76
CA ALA A 358 -1.10 -8.63 -22.90
C ALA A 358 0.09 -9.13 -23.74
N LEU A 359 1.20 -9.49 -23.09
CA LEU A 359 2.38 -10.05 -23.76
C LEU A 359 2.08 -11.41 -24.40
N SER A 360 1.37 -12.29 -23.70
CA SER A 360 0.95 -13.59 -24.20
C SER A 360 0.04 -13.48 -25.42
N ARG A 361 -0.91 -12.55 -25.43
CA ARG A 361 -1.75 -12.29 -26.62
C ARG A 361 -0.92 -11.84 -27.82
N ALA A 362 0.02 -10.92 -27.61
CA ALA A 362 0.92 -10.46 -28.66
C ALA A 362 1.91 -11.55 -29.14
N PHE A 363 2.14 -12.56 -28.30
CA PHE A 363 3.04 -13.67 -28.61
C PHE A 363 2.34 -14.85 -29.31
N SER A 364 1.05 -15.10 -29.02
CA SER A 364 0.26 -16.16 -29.64
C SER A 364 -0.36 -15.79 -30.99
N ASP A 365 -0.31 -14.51 -31.40
CA ASP A 365 -0.89 -14.06 -32.66
C ASP A 365 0.05 -14.39 -33.84
N THR A 366 -0.44 -15.28 -34.72
CA THR A 366 0.27 -15.82 -35.90
C THR A 366 0.63 -14.76 -36.95
N SER A 367 0.01 -13.57 -36.89
CA SER A 367 0.22 -12.48 -37.85
C SER A 367 1.26 -11.43 -37.42
N CYS A 368 1.93 -11.65 -36.27
CA CYS A 368 2.82 -10.66 -35.69
C CYS A 368 4.13 -10.44 -36.47
N PRO A 369 4.57 -9.18 -36.62
CA PRO A 369 5.85 -8.87 -37.24
C PRO A 369 7.00 -9.32 -36.31
N LEU A 370 8.11 -9.80 -36.89
CA LEU A 370 9.29 -10.31 -36.15
C LEU A 370 9.80 -9.34 -35.05
N PRO A 371 9.82 -8.01 -35.25
CA PRO A 371 10.14 -7.04 -34.21
C PRO A 371 9.24 -7.14 -32.94
N THR A 372 7.93 -7.33 -33.10
CA THR A 372 6.99 -7.46 -31.98
C THR A 372 7.14 -8.81 -31.28
N LEU A 373 7.41 -9.87 -32.05
CA LEU A 373 7.71 -11.20 -31.51
C LEU A 373 8.99 -11.19 -30.66
N TYR A 374 10.03 -10.48 -31.10
CA TYR A 374 11.26 -10.27 -30.33
C TYR A 374 10.98 -9.62 -28.96
N GLY A 375 10.25 -8.50 -28.98
CA GLY A 375 9.96 -7.73 -27.77
C GLY A 375 9.10 -8.50 -26.76
N SER A 376 8.06 -9.20 -27.24
CA SER A 376 7.21 -10.01 -26.37
C SER A 376 7.95 -11.22 -25.79
N ALA A 377 8.74 -11.93 -26.60
CA ALA A 377 9.54 -13.06 -26.15
C ALA A 377 10.60 -12.65 -25.10
N TYR A 378 11.35 -11.57 -25.35
CA TYR A 378 12.34 -11.07 -24.40
C TYR A 378 11.70 -10.63 -23.08
N ALA A 379 10.57 -9.91 -23.14
CA ALA A 379 9.84 -9.48 -21.95
C ALA A 379 9.28 -10.65 -21.13
N LEU A 380 8.75 -11.69 -21.78
CA LEU A 380 8.28 -12.91 -21.11
C LEU A 380 9.42 -13.68 -20.44
N CYS A 381 10.59 -13.75 -21.09
CA CYS A 381 11.78 -14.39 -20.52
C CYS A 381 12.31 -13.66 -19.28
N GLN A 382 12.22 -12.33 -19.26
CA GLN A 382 12.73 -11.51 -18.16
C GLN A 382 11.82 -11.53 -16.92
N LEU A 383 10.53 -11.82 -17.09
CA LEU A 383 9.53 -11.74 -16.04
C LEU A 383 9.67 -12.85 -14.98
N GLY A 384 10.06 -14.06 -15.38
CA GLY A 384 10.37 -15.16 -14.46
C GLY A 384 10.18 -16.56 -15.05
N MET A 385 10.70 -17.57 -14.34
CA MET A 385 10.75 -18.98 -14.77
C MET A 385 9.35 -19.58 -15.04
N ASP A 386 8.37 -19.29 -14.20
CA ASP A 386 6.99 -19.77 -14.37
C ASP A 386 6.36 -19.31 -15.69
N THR A 387 6.75 -18.13 -16.16
CA THR A 387 6.25 -17.57 -17.43
C THR A 387 6.90 -18.28 -18.62
N ILE A 388 8.19 -18.60 -18.50
CA ILE A 388 8.91 -19.38 -19.52
C ILE A 388 8.29 -20.77 -19.65
N GLN A 389 8.08 -21.47 -18.54
CA GLN A 389 7.52 -22.82 -18.54
C GLN A 389 6.10 -22.88 -19.12
N ARG A 390 5.23 -21.95 -18.71
CA ARG A 390 3.81 -21.99 -19.09
C ARG A 390 3.51 -21.40 -20.46
N ILE A 391 4.30 -20.44 -20.94
CA ILE A 391 3.97 -19.64 -22.14
C ILE A 391 5.00 -19.82 -23.25
N VAL A 392 6.31 -19.80 -22.91
CA VAL A 392 7.37 -19.84 -23.93
C VAL A 392 7.59 -21.27 -24.43
N LEU A 393 7.70 -22.26 -23.54
CA LEU A 393 7.91 -23.67 -23.92
C LEU A 393 6.85 -24.22 -24.90
N PRO A 394 5.53 -24.08 -24.68
CA PRO A 394 4.55 -24.65 -25.61
C PRO A 394 4.55 -24.00 -27.00
N ASN A 395 5.11 -22.80 -27.14
CA ASN A 395 5.11 -22.03 -28.38
C ASN A 395 6.51 -21.97 -29.03
N ILE A 396 7.48 -22.72 -28.52
CA ILE A 396 8.88 -22.61 -28.95
C ILE A 396 9.08 -23.10 -30.40
N ASP A 397 8.29 -24.09 -30.81
CA ASP A 397 8.24 -24.60 -32.19
C ASP A 397 7.82 -23.52 -33.19
N PHE A 398 6.81 -22.74 -32.81
CA PHE A 398 6.32 -21.64 -33.63
C PHE A 398 7.39 -20.56 -33.80
N ILE A 399 8.10 -20.22 -32.72
CA ILE A 399 9.21 -19.25 -32.77
C ILE A 399 10.30 -19.75 -33.71
N TRP A 400 10.73 -21.01 -33.55
CA TRP A 400 11.80 -21.57 -34.38
C TRP A 400 11.43 -21.51 -35.86
N GLN A 401 10.21 -21.94 -36.22
CA GLN A 401 9.73 -21.88 -37.60
C GLN A 401 9.61 -20.44 -38.13
N ALA A 402 9.17 -19.49 -37.30
CA ALA A 402 9.08 -18.08 -37.68
C ALA A 402 10.47 -17.49 -37.96
N ILE A 403 11.47 -17.83 -37.14
CA ILE A 403 12.83 -17.36 -37.35
C ILE A 403 13.49 -18.05 -38.55
N ASP A 404 13.31 -19.35 -38.70
CA ASP A 404 13.90 -20.12 -39.80
C ASP A 404 13.38 -19.63 -41.15
N ARG A 405 12.06 -19.37 -41.27
CA ARG A 405 11.45 -18.74 -42.45
C ARG A 405 12.12 -17.41 -42.83
N VAL A 406 12.38 -16.54 -41.86
CA VAL A 406 13.03 -15.24 -42.10
C VAL A 406 14.52 -15.39 -42.45
N LYS A 407 15.19 -16.43 -41.93
CA LYS A 407 16.57 -16.77 -42.30
C LYS A 407 16.65 -17.31 -43.73
N THR A 408 15.72 -18.16 -44.16
CA THR A 408 15.75 -18.83 -45.47
C THR A 408 15.30 -17.91 -46.62
N ASP A 409 14.31 -17.05 -46.39
CA ASP A 409 13.76 -16.22 -47.47
C ASP A 409 14.70 -15.07 -47.89
N LYS A 410 14.89 -14.91 -49.21
CA LYS A 410 15.77 -13.87 -49.81
C LYS A 410 15.18 -12.46 -49.75
N LEU A 411 13.87 -12.33 -49.51
CA LEU A 411 13.13 -11.05 -49.51
C LEU A 411 13.34 -10.22 -48.22
N TYR A 412 13.85 -10.82 -47.14
CA TYR A 412 13.97 -10.23 -45.80
C TYR A 412 15.42 -9.95 -45.36
N SER A 413 16.29 -9.52 -46.27
CA SER A 413 17.73 -9.33 -45.97
C SER A 413 18.01 -8.38 -44.79
N SER A 414 17.15 -7.40 -44.54
CA SER A 414 17.21 -6.46 -43.41
C SER A 414 16.80 -7.09 -42.07
N GLU A 415 15.93 -8.11 -42.07
CA GLU A 415 15.43 -8.79 -40.86
C GLU A 415 16.27 -10.02 -40.48
N ARG A 416 17.17 -10.48 -41.36
CA ARG A 416 18.09 -11.60 -41.05
C ARG A 416 19.02 -11.30 -39.87
N SER A 417 19.51 -10.07 -39.76
CA SER A 417 20.34 -9.65 -38.61
C SER A 417 19.54 -9.69 -37.31
N LEU A 418 18.28 -9.24 -37.37
CA LEU A 418 17.35 -9.27 -36.25
C LEU A 418 17.04 -10.72 -35.82
N ALA A 419 16.79 -11.59 -36.79
CA ALA A 419 16.56 -13.01 -36.58
C ALA A 419 17.77 -13.73 -35.96
N SER A 420 18.99 -13.38 -36.37
CA SER A 420 20.21 -13.91 -35.75
C SER A 420 20.43 -13.39 -34.33
N HIS A 421 20.25 -12.08 -34.09
CA HIS A 421 20.32 -11.51 -32.74
C HIS A 421 19.25 -12.10 -31.80
N PHE A 422 18.04 -12.32 -32.33
CA PHE A 422 16.96 -12.94 -31.60
C PHE A 422 17.28 -14.38 -31.19
N ASN A 423 17.84 -15.20 -32.09
CA ASN A 423 18.30 -16.55 -31.72
C ASN A 423 19.32 -16.51 -30.60
N ILE A 424 20.38 -15.69 -30.74
CA ILE A 424 21.46 -15.62 -29.75
C ILE A 424 20.89 -15.24 -28.38
N LYS A 425 20.01 -14.24 -28.32
CA LYS A 425 19.40 -13.79 -27.06
C LYS A 425 18.42 -14.79 -26.47
N MET A 426 17.64 -15.49 -27.30
CA MET A 426 16.76 -16.57 -26.85
C MET A 426 17.57 -17.72 -26.29
N VAL A 427 18.62 -18.16 -26.99
CA VAL A 427 19.54 -19.19 -26.50
C VAL A 427 20.17 -18.77 -25.18
N GLU A 428 20.67 -17.53 -25.06
CA GLU A 428 21.24 -17.01 -23.80
C GLU A 428 20.25 -17.11 -22.62
N LYS A 429 18.98 -16.74 -22.82
CA LYS A 429 17.94 -16.78 -21.79
C LYS A 429 17.44 -18.20 -21.49
N LEU A 430 17.35 -19.08 -22.48
CA LEU A 430 16.99 -20.48 -22.29
C LEU A 430 18.11 -21.26 -21.60
N VAL A 431 19.38 -20.93 -21.88
CA VAL A 431 20.54 -21.45 -21.16
C VAL A 431 20.52 -21.00 -19.69
N ALA A 432 20.20 -19.73 -19.43
CA ALA A 432 20.06 -19.25 -18.06
C ALA A 432 18.92 -19.99 -17.32
N PHE A 433 17.79 -20.20 -17.98
CA PHE A 433 16.69 -21.00 -17.46
C PHE A 433 17.09 -22.46 -17.17
N ALA A 434 17.81 -23.11 -18.09
CA ALA A 434 18.26 -24.50 -17.93
C ALA A 434 19.37 -24.67 -16.86
N ALA A 435 20.11 -23.61 -16.53
CA ALA A 435 21.14 -23.63 -15.49
C ALA A 435 20.57 -23.41 -14.07
N ASP A 436 19.36 -22.88 -13.94
CA ASP A 436 18.74 -22.59 -12.64
C ASP A 436 18.16 -23.85 -11.97
N SER A 437 18.39 -23.97 -10.66
CA SER A 437 18.10 -25.15 -9.84
C SER A 437 16.61 -25.47 -9.68
N ASN A 438 15.72 -24.56 -10.08
CA ASN A 438 14.26 -24.68 -9.97
C ASN A 438 13.60 -25.11 -11.29
N CYS A 439 14.38 -25.61 -12.26
CA CYS A 439 13.82 -26.27 -13.43
C CYS A 439 13.32 -27.67 -13.07
N ASP A 440 12.00 -27.83 -12.99
CA ASP A 440 11.34 -29.15 -12.88
C ASP A 440 11.57 -30.05 -14.12
N LEU A 441 12.16 -29.49 -15.19
CA LEU A 441 12.58 -30.24 -16.38
C LEU A 441 13.94 -30.90 -16.09
N ARG A 442 13.92 -32.22 -15.88
CA ARG A 442 15.11 -33.08 -15.71
C ARG A 442 15.90 -33.19 -17.02
N LEU A 443 16.53 -32.10 -17.44
CA LEU A 443 17.29 -32.00 -18.68
C LEU A 443 18.65 -32.67 -18.54
N SER A 444 18.72 -33.98 -18.82
CA SER A 444 19.93 -34.80 -18.65
C SER A 444 20.57 -35.20 -19.98
N SER A 445 19.78 -35.24 -21.07
CA SER A 445 20.23 -35.75 -22.37
C SER A 445 19.96 -34.77 -23.52
N ARG A 446 20.80 -34.85 -24.57
CA ARG A 446 20.64 -34.09 -25.83
C ARG A 446 19.26 -34.28 -26.47
N GLN A 447 18.64 -35.45 -26.28
CA GLN A 447 17.30 -35.75 -26.78
C GLN A 447 16.19 -35.05 -25.97
N ASP A 448 16.36 -34.86 -24.66
CA ASP A 448 15.43 -34.09 -23.84
C ASP A 448 15.47 -32.60 -24.20
N PHE A 449 16.66 -32.08 -24.50
CA PHE A 449 16.81 -30.70 -25.00
C PHE A 449 16.18 -30.51 -26.37
N LEU A 450 16.29 -31.49 -27.27
CA LEU A 450 15.62 -31.47 -28.57
C LEU A 450 14.09 -31.66 -28.46
N HIS A 451 13.62 -32.41 -27.47
CA HIS A 451 12.18 -32.60 -27.23
C HIS A 451 11.52 -31.38 -26.56
N HIS A 452 12.24 -30.64 -25.73
CA HIS A 452 11.70 -29.47 -25.01
C HIS A 452 12.00 -28.12 -25.67
N PHE A 453 13.11 -27.98 -26.40
CA PHE A 453 13.52 -26.73 -27.04
C PHE A 453 13.61 -26.82 -28.58
N CYS A 454 13.31 -27.98 -29.15
CA CYS A 454 13.19 -28.22 -30.59
C CYS A 454 14.44 -27.72 -31.34
N GLY A 455 14.31 -26.90 -32.39
CA GLY A 455 15.45 -26.44 -33.19
C GLY A 455 16.49 -25.59 -32.43
N PHE A 456 16.14 -25.03 -31.27
CA PHE A 456 17.10 -24.35 -30.38
C PHE A 456 17.91 -25.33 -29.52
N GLY A 457 17.47 -26.59 -29.40
CA GLY A 457 18.04 -27.58 -28.49
C GLY A 457 19.53 -27.87 -28.75
N ASP A 458 19.95 -27.95 -30.01
CA ASP A 458 21.35 -28.18 -30.37
C ASP A 458 22.25 -26.96 -30.01
N GLU A 459 21.77 -25.73 -30.22
CA GLU A 459 22.50 -24.50 -29.88
C GLU A 459 22.56 -24.26 -28.36
N VAL A 460 21.47 -24.55 -27.64
CA VAL A 460 21.38 -24.46 -26.17
C VAL A 460 22.29 -25.51 -25.51
N PHE A 461 22.32 -26.74 -26.03
CA PHE A 461 23.21 -27.80 -25.54
C PHE A 461 24.69 -27.47 -25.77
N ALA A 462 25.05 -26.96 -26.95
CA ALA A 462 26.42 -26.55 -27.27
C ALA A 462 26.92 -25.40 -26.37
N THR A 463 26.06 -24.40 -26.12
CA THR A 463 26.40 -23.26 -25.25
C THR A 463 26.45 -23.63 -23.76
N LEU A 464 25.62 -24.57 -23.30
CA LEU A 464 25.73 -25.16 -21.96
C LEU A 464 27.04 -25.96 -21.81
N GLN A 465 27.41 -26.79 -22.79
CA GLN A 465 28.68 -27.52 -22.76
C GLN A 465 29.89 -26.58 -22.72
N GLN A 466 29.88 -25.48 -23.49
CA GLN A 466 30.93 -24.47 -23.43
C GLN A 466 31.00 -23.76 -22.08
N LYS A 467 29.85 -23.42 -21.45
CA LYS A 467 29.84 -22.86 -20.09
C LYS A 467 30.36 -23.85 -19.04
N HIS A 468 30.02 -25.12 -19.13
CA HIS A 468 30.58 -26.16 -18.25
C HIS A 468 32.09 -26.34 -18.46
N SER A 469 32.56 -26.29 -19.72
CA SER A 469 33.98 -26.38 -20.07
C SER A 469 34.79 -25.17 -19.57
N ASN A 470 34.22 -23.95 -19.64
CA ASN A 470 34.82 -22.72 -19.12
C ASN A 470 34.83 -22.65 -17.58
N ASN A 471 33.81 -23.20 -16.91
CA ASN A 471 33.81 -23.34 -15.46
C ASN A 471 34.82 -24.41 -14.98
N SER A 472 35.05 -25.48 -15.74
CA SER A 472 36.11 -26.44 -15.44
C SER A 472 37.52 -25.89 -15.71
N SER A 473 37.73 -25.10 -16.77
CA SER A 473 39.05 -24.52 -17.07
C SER A 473 39.45 -23.40 -16.11
N SER A 474 38.49 -22.63 -15.59
CA SER A 474 38.73 -21.63 -14.53
C SER A 474 39.04 -22.27 -13.17
N PHE A 475 38.54 -23.49 -12.88
CA PHE A 475 38.93 -24.26 -11.70
C PHE A 475 40.34 -24.87 -11.83
N CYS A 476 40.74 -25.30 -13.03
CA CYS A 476 42.08 -25.87 -13.26
C CYS A 476 43.20 -24.81 -13.22
N ASN A 477 42.92 -23.54 -13.52
CA ASN A 477 43.95 -22.50 -13.57
C ASN A 477 44.34 -21.94 -12.18
N ASN A 478 43.53 -22.18 -11.13
CA ASN A 478 43.85 -21.73 -9.77
C ASN A 478 44.73 -22.70 -8.96
N ASN A 479 44.94 -23.93 -9.43
CA ASN A 479 45.77 -24.93 -8.73
C ASN A 479 47.24 -24.98 -9.18
N ASN A 480 47.65 -24.19 -10.17
CA ASN A 480 49.03 -24.22 -10.69
C ASN A 480 49.97 -23.12 -10.14
N ASN A 481 49.54 -22.33 -9.16
CA ASN A 481 50.36 -21.24 -8.58
C ASN A 481 50.82 -21.47 -7.13
N SER A 482 50.74 -22.70 -6.58
CA SER A 482 51.09 -22.98 -5.17
C SER A 482 52.06 -24.15 -4.96
N SER A 483 52.99 -24.40 -5.89
CA SER A 483 54.08 -25.36 -5.64
C SER A 483 55.35 -25.04 -6.43
N GLY A 484 56.27 -24.30 -5.80
CA GLY A 484 57.64 -24.17 -6.28
C GLY A 484 58.47 -23.10 -5.56
N GLY A 485 59.32 -23.51 -4.62
CA GLY A 485 60.39 -22.67 -4.08
C GLY A 485 60.58 -22.79 -2.57
N GLY A 486 61.30 -23.82 -2.12
CA GLY A 486 61.73 -23.97 -0.74
C GLY A 486 63.05 -23.26 -0.41
N GLY A 487 63.37 -23.20 0.88
CA GLY A 487 64.74 -23.26 1.39
C GLY A 487 65.26 -22.05 2.18
N GLY A 488 65.52 -22.28 3.48
CA GLY A 488 66.46 -21.52 4.34
C GLY A 488 65.99 -20.13 4.77
N VAL A 489 66.18 -19.64 5.99
CA VAL A 489 67.38 -19.71 6.84
C VAL A 489 66.96 -19.45 8.29
N ARG A 490 67.53 -20.23 9.21
CA ARG A 490 67.62 -19.91 10.65
C ARG A 490 68.65 -18.79 10.85
N GLN A 491 68.24 -17.70 11.50
CA GLN A 491 68.86 -17.16 12.72
C GLN A 491 67.96 -16.10 13.32
#